data_AF-A0A1P8JYL8-F1
#
_entry.id   AF-A0A1P8JYL8-F1
#
_cell.length_a   1.000
_cell.length_b   1.000
_cell.length_c   1.000
_cell.angle_alpha   90.00
_cell.angle_beta   90.00
_cell.angle_gamma   90.00
#
_symmetry.space_group_name_H-M   'P 1'
#
loop_
_entity.id
_entity.type
_entity.pdbx_description
1 polymer ?
#
loop_
_entity_poly.entity_id
_entity_poly.type
_entity_poly.pdbx_seq_one_letter_code
_entity_poly.pdbx_strand_id
1 'polypeptide(L)' 'MEHEQTPEPETIEAYVPGMANGRNFMARLCRVGDGPWTIDVVHVEGLAPLAGNGQSWSTRDEAAQAAEHMVAALAH' A
#
# COMPACT_ATOMS: atom_id res chain seq x y z
N MET A 1 -18.24 -1.98 36.44
CA MET A 1 -17.08 -1.50 35.69
C MET A 1 -17.12 -2.23 34.36
N GLU A 2 -17.89 -1.71 33.42
CA GLU A 2 -17.85 -2.18 32.04
C GLU A 2 -16.53 -1.70 31.46
N HIS A 3 -15.70 -2.64 31.01
CA HIS A 3 -14.48 -2.31 30.29
C HIS A 3 -14.88 -1.56 29.02
N GLU A 4 -14.60 -0.26 28.99
CA GLU A 4 -14.49 0.51 27.76
C GLU A 4 -13.35 -0.12 26.95
N GLN A 5 -13.68 -1.14 26.16
CA GLN A 5 -12.81 -1.60 25.07
C GLN A 5 -12.83 -0.47 24.05
N THR A 6 -11.88 0.47 24.18
CA THR A 6 -11.51 1.34 23.08
C THR A 6 -11.27 0.41 21.89
N PRO A 7 -12.01 0.54 20.75
CA PRO A 7 -11.72 -0.29 19.60
C PRO A 7 -10.28 -0.03 19.23
N GLU A 8 -9.42 -1.05 19.39
CA GLU A 8 -8.08 -1.01 18.80
C GLU A 8 -8.28 -0.69 17.32
N PRO A 9 -7.57 0.30 16.77
CA PRO A 9 -7.85 0.72 15.41
C PRO A 9 -7.58 -0.46 14.47
N GLU A 10 -8.63 -0.98 13.85
CA GLU A 10 -8.52 -2.12 12.95
C GLU A 10 -7.55 -1.78 11.82
N THR A 11 -6.53 -2.61 11.65
CA THR A 11 -5.60 -2.45 10.53
C THR A 11 -6.23 -3.05 9.30
N ILE A 12 -6.49 -2.22 8.30
CA ILE A 12 -7.11 -2.61 7.04
C ILE A 12 -6.00 -2.80 6.02
N GLU A 13 -5.87 -4.04 5.53
CA GLU A 13 -4.97 -4.40 4.45
C GLU A 13 -5.75 -4.47 3.12
N ALA A 14 -5.24 -3.80 2.09
CA ALA A 14 -5.80 -3.84 0.75
C ALA A 14 -4.72 -4.19 -0.27
N TYR A 15 -5.00 -5.21 -1.07
CA TYR A 15 -4.16 -5.59 -2.20
C TYR A 15 -4.68 -4.89 -3.46
N VAL A 16 -3.80 -4.16 -4.14
CA VAL A 16 -4.11 -3.46 -5.39
C VAL A 16 -3.23 -4.03 -6.50
N PRO A 17 -3.80 -4.81 -7.43
CA PRO A 17 -3.07 -5.20 -8.64
C PRO A 17 -2.95 -4.00 -9.59
N GLY A 18 -1.83 -3.93 -10.29
CA GLY A 18 -1.58 -2.92 -11.31
C GLY A 18 -0.54 -3.38 -12.32
N MET A 19 -0.29 -2.56 -13.33
CA MET A 19 0.75 -2.81 -14.33
C MET A 19 1.54 -1.53 -14.58
N ALA A 20 2.85 -1.58 -14.42
CA ALA A 20 3.75 -0.45 -14.71
C ALA A 20 4.91 -0.93 -15.59
N ASN A 21 5.22 -0.18 -16.66
CA ASN A 21 6.28 -0.53 -17.63
C ASN A 21 6.21 -1.98 -18.14
N GLY A 22 5.00 -2.47 -18.40
CA GLY A 22 4.77 -3.83 -18.90
C GLY A 22 4.98 -4.94 -17.87
N ARG A 23 5.22 -4.61 -16.59
CA ARG A 23 5.32 -5.55 -15.48
C ARG A 23 4.08 -5.50 -14.63
N ASN A 24 3.51 -6.67 -14.33
CA ASN A 24 2.46 -6.80 -13.34
C ASN A 24 3.04 -6.53 -11.95
N PHE A 25 2.31 -5.81 -11.12
CA PHE A 25 2.65 -5.64 -9.73
C PHE A 25 1.41 -5.75 -8.84
N MET A 26 1.66 -6.01 -7.57
CA MET A 26 0.64 -6.06 -6.53
C MET A 26 1.12 -5.24 -5.34
N ALA A 27 0.46 -4.11 -5.11
CA ALA A 27 0.73 -3.25 -3.98
C ALA A 27 -0.11 -3.70 -2.78
N ARG A 28 0.55 -3.97 -1.66
CA ARG A 28 -0.08 -4.13 -0.35
C ARG A 28 -0.13 -2.77 0.32
N LEU A 29 -1.34 -2.25 0.44
CA LEU A 29 -1.65 -1.01 1.12
C LEU A 29 -2.20 -1.33 2.51
N CYS A 30 -1.79 -0.56 3.51
CA CYS A 30 -2.27 -0.70 4.87
C CYS A 30 -2.82 0.65 5.34
N ARG A 31 -3.89 0.63 6.14
CA ARG A 31 -4.32 1.80 6.91
C ARG A 31 -4.77 1.38 8.30
N VAL A 32 -4.69 2.29 9.25
CA VAL A 32 -5.08 2.05 10.65
C VAL A 32 -6.34 2.85 10.94
N GLY A 33 -7.47 2.16 11.15
CA GLY A 33 -8.79 2.79 11.27
C GLY A 33 -9.15 3.59 10.01
N ASP A 34 -9.60 4.83 10.20
CA ASP A 34 -9.84 5.80 9.11
C ASP A 34 -8.61 6.70 8.84
N GLY A 35 -7.42 6.27 9.30
CA GLY A 35 -6.16 6.94 9.06
C GLY A 35 -5.69 6.85 7.60
N PRO A 36 -4.53 7.47 7.30
CA PRO A 36 -4.00 7.50 5.95
C PRO A 36 -3.58 6.10 5.49
N TRP A 37 -3.67 5.88 4.18
CA TRP A 37 -3.15 4.70 3.51
C TRP A 37 -1.64 4.80 3.36
N THR A 38 -0.93 3.73 3.68
CA THR A 38 0.51 3.58 3.46
C THR A 38 0.74 2.39 2.54
N ILE A 39 1.82 2.45 1.75
CA ILE A 39 2.31 1.29 1.03
C ILE A 39 3.16 0.50 2.02
N ASP A 40 2.84 -0.76 2.23
CA ASP A 40 3.66 -1.65 3.04
C ASP A 40 4.71 -2.33 2.15
N VAL A 41 4.26 -3.02 1.10
CA VAL A 41 5.12 -3.69 0.13
C VAL A 41 4.50 -3.68 -1.26
N VAL A 42 5.33 -3.57 -2.30
CA VAL A 42 4.93 -3.72 -3.70
C VAL A 42 5.65 -4.93 -4.28
N HIS A 43 4.90 -5.97 -4.58
CA HIS A 43 5.40 -7.15 -5.26
C HIS A 43 5.37 -6.92 -6.77
N VAL A 44 6.52 -6.93 -7.43
CA VAL A 44 6.62 -6.76 -8.87
C VAL A 44 7.03 -8.08 -9.50
N GLU A 45 6.38 -8.46 -10.59
CA GLU A 45 6.70 -9.69 -11.32
C GLU A 45 8.15 -9.65 -11.84
N GLY A 46 8.95 -10.66 -11.47
CA GLY A 46 10.34 -10.79 -11.90
C GLY A 46 11.35 -9.88 -11.19
N LEU A 47 10.94 -9.16 -10.12
CA LEU A 47 11.82 -8.31 -9.32
C LEU A 47 11.67 -8.57 -7.82
N ALA A 48 12.61 -8.03 -7.04
CA ALA A 48 12.51 -8.02 -5.59
C ALA A 48 11.31 -7.17 -5.13
N PRO A 49 10.61 -7.56 -4.05
CA PRO A 49 9.56 -6.73 -3.47
C PRO A 49 10.12 -5.38 -3.01
N LEU A 50 9.39 -4.30 -3.29
CA LEU A 50 9.75 -2.96 -2.86
C LEU A 50 9.05 -2.65 -1.56
N ALA A 51 9.82 -2.30 -0.54
CA ALA A 51 9.23 -1.69 0.64
C ALA A 51 8.62 -0.34 0.28
N GLY A 52 7.51 0.01 0.92
CA GLY A 52 6.96 1.36 0.82
C GLY A 52 7.99 2.41 1.20
N ASN A 53 7.87 3.59 0.61
CA ASN A 53 8.75 4.73 0.86
C ASN A 53 8.41 5.49 2.16
N GLY A 54 7.57 4.91 3.03
CA GLY A 54 7.09 5.54 4.26
C GLY A 54 6.15 6.73 4.04
N GLN A 55 5.79 7.04 2.80
CA GLN A 55 4.76 8.03 2.52
C GLN A 55 3.38 7.47 2.85
N SER A 56 2.46 8.39 3.12
CA SER A 56 1.08 8.08 3.42
C SER A 56 0.17 8.98 2.58
N TRP A 57 -0.98 8.45 2.21
CA TRP A 57 -1.95 9.08 1.31
C TRP A 57 -3.32 9.12 1.95
N SER A 58 -4.13 10.10 1.56
CA SER A 58 -5.49 10.23 2.08
C SER A 58 -6.40 9.14 1.53
N THR A 59 -6.17 8.69 0.29
CA THR A 59 -7.00 7.69 -0.38
C THR A 59 -6.21 6.46 -0.82
N ARG A 60 -6.93 5.33 -0.97
CA ARG A 60 -6.38 4.08 -1.49
C ARG A 60 -5.85 4.26 -2.92
N ASP A 61 -6.58 4.99 -3.75
CA ASP A 61 -6.22 5.22 -5.16
C ASP A 61 -4.93 6.03 -5.30
N GLU A 62 -4.72 7.05 -4.47
CA GLU A 62 -3.46 7.80 -4.45
C GLU A 62 -2.28 6.91 -4.03
N ALA A 63 -2.46 6.07 -2.99
CA ALA A 63 -1.43 5.12 -2.58
C ALA A 63 -1.14 4.06 -3.66
N ALA A 64 -2.17 3.61 -4.38
CA ALA A 64 -2.02 2.70 -5.51
C ALA A 64 -1.26 3.35 -6.67
N GLN A 65 -1.60 4.59 -7.02
CA GLN A 65 -0.92 5.33 -8.07
C GLN A 65 0.55 5.59 -7.71
N ALA A 66 0.84 5.90 -6.45
CA ALA A 66 2.22 6.02 -5.99
C ALA A 66 2.99 4.69 -6.09
N ALA A 67 2.36 3.56 -5.76
CA ALA A 67 2.96 2.24 -5.97
C ALA A 67 3.28 1.99 -7.46
N GLU A 68 2.37 2.35 -8.37
CA GLU A 68 2.62 2.29 -9.82
C GLU A 68 3.84 3.12 -10.22
N HIS A 69 3.95 4.37 -9.74
CA HIS A 69 5.11 5.22 -9.98
C HIS A 69 6.42 4.61 -9.45
N MET A 70 6.39 3.95 -8.29
CA MET A 70 7.56 3.25 -7.75
C MET A 70 8.00 2.11 -8.68
N VAL A 71 7.06 1.30 -9.16
CA VAL A 71 7.36 0.22 -10.11
C VAL A 71 7.85 0.77 -11.44
N ALA A 72 7.24 1.86 -11.91
CA ALA A 72 7.65 2.53 -13.14
C ALA A 72 9.09 3.07 -13.03
N ALA A 73 9.47 3.62 -11.87
CA ALA A 73 10.81 4.14 -11.64
C ALA A 73 11.91 3.06 -11.66
N LEU A 74 11.58 1.78 -11.43
CA LEU A 74 12.55 0.67 -11.48
C LEU A 74 12.94 0.22 -12.89
N ALA A 75 12.18 0.59 -13.91
CA ALA A 75 12.43 0.11 -15.27
C ALA A 75 13.45 0.97 -16.04
N HIS A 76 14.24 1.79 -15.34
CA HIS A 76 15.25 2.67 -15.93
C HIS A 76 16.65 2.02 -15.93
#